data_AF-A0A3D2STW6-F1
#
_entry.id   AF-A0A3D2STW6-F1
#
_cell.length_a   1.000
_cell.length_b   1.000
_cell.length_c   1.000
_cell.angle_alpha   90.00
_cell.angle_beta   90.00
_cell.angle_gamma   90.00
#
_symmetry.space_group_name_H-M   'P 1'
#
loop_
_entity.id
_entity.type
_entity.pdbx_description
1 polymer ?
#
loop_
_entity_poly.entity_id
_entity_poly.type
_entity_poly.pdbx_seq_one_letter_code
_entity_poly.pdbx_strand_id
1 'polypeptide(L)' 'MNKRMVITLGAGLVVTMVLAIVAQALLSPKNEAVAEAPQVTQILVASQDIPVGAELSDYYMQWIEWPETALFP' A
#
# COMPACT_ATOMS: atom_id res chain seq x y z
N MET A 1 13.08 35.19 -34.36
CA MET A 1 12.78 33.76 -34.13
C MET A 1 12.22 33.15 -35.40
N ASN A 2 12.73 32.00 -35.82
CA ASN A 2 12.23 31.32 -37.01
C ASN A 2 10.82 30.78 -36.75
N LYS A 3 9.83 31.25 -37.52
CA LYS A 3 8.43 30.81 -37.43
C LYS A 3 8.29 29.27 -37.47
N ARG A 4 9.17 28.62 -38.24
CA ARG A 4 9.27 27.16 -38.32
C ARG A 4 9.69 26.53 -36.98
N MET A 5 10.66 27.11 -36.29
CA MET A 5 11.14 26.63 -34.99
C MET A 5 10.05 26.68 -33.93
N VAL A 6 9.25 27.76 -33.91
CA VAL A 6 8.13 27.91 -32.95
C VAL A 6 7.03 26.86 -33.19
N ILE A 7 6.71 26.60 -34.46
CA ILE A 7 5.72 25.60 -34.84
C ILE A 7 6.19 24.19 -34.45
N THR A 8 7.46 23.86 -34.68
CA THR A 8 8.03 22.57 -34.30
C THR A 8 8.05 22.38 -32.78
N LEU A 9 8.36 23.42 -32.02
CA LEU A 9 8.33 23.38 -30.55
C LEU A 9 6.91 23.15 -30.02
N GLY A 10 5.93 23.90 -30.55
CA GLY A 10 4.53 23.76 -30.15
C GLY A 10 3.95 22.38 -30.51
N ALA A 11 4.25 21.88 -31.71
CA ALA A 11 3.83 20.55 -32.13
C ALA A 11 4.43 19.44 -31.25
N GLY A 12 5.71 19.54 -30.89
CA GLY A 12 6.36 18.59 -30.00
C GLY A 12 5.72 18.54 -28.61
N LEU A 13 5.41 19.70 -28.02
CA LEU A 13 4.76 19.80 -26.71
C LEU A 13 3.38 19.12 -26.68
N VAL A 14 2.59 19.29 -27.75
CA VAL A 14 1.26 18.67 -27.82
C VAL A 14 1.37 17.15 -27.89
N VAL A 15 2.31 16.63 -28.68
CA VAL A 15 2.52 15.18 -28.83
C VAL A 15 2.97 14.56 -27.51
N THR A 16 3.91 15.17 -26.78
CA THR A 16 4.38 14.65 -25.50
C THR A 16 3.30 14.70 -24.42
N MET A 17 2.45 15.73 -24.42
CA MET A 17 1.34 15.83 -23.47
C MET A 17 0.31 14.72 -23.68
N VAL A 18 -0.02 14.40 -24.94
CA VAL A 18 -0.92 13.29 -25.27
C VAL A 18 -0.32 11.96 -24.83
N LEU A 19 0.96 11.72 -25.14
CA LEU A 19 1.65 10.50 -24.72
C LEU A 19 1.71 10.35 -23.19
N ALA A 20 1.93 11.44 -22.46
CA ALA A 20 1.95 11.43 -21.00
C ALA A 20 0.59 11.06 -20.40
N ILE A 21 -0.52 11.51 -20.99
CA ILE A 21 -1.87 11.14 -20.54
C ILE A 21 -2.12 9.65 -20.81
N VAL A 22 -1.75 9.15 -21.98
CA VAL A 22 -1.89 7.73 -22.33
C VAL A 22 -1.03 6.85 -21.43
N ALA A 23 0.22 7.25 -21.18
CA ALA A 23 1.11 6.53 -20.28
C ALA A 23 0.57 6.52 -18.85
N GLN A 24 0.05 7.64 -18.36
CA GLN A 24 -0.62 7.68 -17.06
C GLN A 24 -1.86 6.78 -17.03
N ALA A 25 -2.69 6.75 -18.07
CA ALA A 25 -3.84 5.84 -18.10
C ALA A 25 -3.43 4.36 -18.09
N LEU A 26 -2.30 4.00 -18.73
CA LEU A 26 -1.79 2.63 -18.78
C LEU A 26 -1.03 2.22 -17.51
N LEU A 27 -0.34 3.16 -16.86
CA LEU A 27 0.48 2.92 -15.68
C LEU A 27 -0.19 3.31 -14.38
N SER A 28 -1.32 4.01 -14.43
CA SER A 28 -2.12 4.29 -13.24
C SER A 28 -2.45 2.95 -12.62
N PRO A 29 -1.92 2.63 -11.42
CA PRO A 29 -2.43 1.50 -10.70
C PRO A 29 -3.92 1.74 -10.57
N LYS A 30 -4.70 0.76 -10.98
CA LYS A 30 -6.14 0.76 -10.75
C LYS A 30 -6.26 1.10 -9.27
N ASN A 31 -6.81 2.27 -8.94
CA ASN A 31 -7.28 2.55 -7.59
C ASN A 31 -8.41 1.54 -7.40
N GLU A 32 -8.04 0.31 -7.06
CA GLU A 32 -8.81 -0.49 -6.14
C GLU A 32 -9.00 0.48 -5.00
N ALA A 33 -10.24 0.98 -4.86
CA ALA A 33 -10.66 1.63 -3.65
C ALA A 33 -10.04 0.79 -2.55
N VAL A 34 -9.11 1.38 -1.80
CA VAL A 34 -8.47 0.73 -0.68
C VAL A 34 -9.66 0.39 0.21
N ALA A 35 -10.18 -0.82 0.07
CA ALA A 35 -11.08 -1.41 1.04
C ALA A 35 -10.28 -1.23 2.32
N GLU A 36 -10.76 -0.37 3.21
CA GLU A 36 -10.06 0.00 4.45
C GLU A 36 -9.45 -1.29 4.98
N ALA A 37 -8.12 -1.40 4.88
CA ALA A 37 -7.46 -2.60 5.36
C ALA A 37 -7.91 -2.72 6.81
N PRO A 38 -8.48 -3.87 7.22
CA PRO A 38 -8.98 -4.00 8.58
C PRO A 38 -7.87 -3.53 9.50
N GLN A 39 -8.16 -2.58 10.38
CA GLN A 39 -7.16 -2.12 11.34
C GLN A 39 -6.78 -3.35 12.15
N VAL A 40 -5.56 -3.84 11.90
CA VAL A 40 -5.00 -5.02 12.54
C VAL A 40 -3.99 -4.54 13.56
N THR A 41 -4.11 -5.05 14.77
CA THR A 41 -3.14 -4.82 15.84
C THR A 41 -2.38 -6.11 16.12
N GLN A 42 -1.15 -5.99 16.59
CA GLN A 42 -0.35 -7.14 16.97
C GLN A 42 -0.68 -7.51 18.41
N ILE A 43 -1.09 -8.75 18.63
CA ILE A 43 -1.30 -9.31 19.96
C ILE A 43 -0.33 -10.45 20.22
N LEU A 44 0.12 -10.56 21.47
CA LEU A 44 0.97 -11.64 21.92
C LEU A 44 0.09 -12.79 22.39
N VAL A 45 0.23 -13.96 21.76
CA VAL A 45 -0.53 -15.17 22.10
C VAL A 45 0.41 -16.31 22.46
N ALA A 46 -0.09 -17.25 23.26
CA ALA A 46 0.62 -18.49 23.52
C ALA A 46 0.67 -19.35 22.26
N SER A 47 1.87 -19.81 21.87
CA SER A 47 2.06 -20.74 20.75
C SER A 47 1.74 -22.19 21.13
N GLN A 48 1.74 -22.48 22.43
CA GLN A 48 1.53 -23.81 23.01
C GLN A 48 1.04 -23.70 24.45
N ASP A 49 0.65 -24.82 25.06
CA ASP A 49 0.25 -24.87 26.47
C ASP A 49 1.42 -24.48 27.39
N ILE A 50 1.18 -23.50 28.27
CA ILE A 50 2.14 -23.00 29.25
C ILE A 50 1.71 -23.48 30.64
N PRO A 51 2.49 -24.34 31.31
CA PRO A 51 2.13 -24.82 32.64
C PRO A 51 2.17 -23.69 33.67
N VAL A 52 1.31 -23.80 34.68
CA VAL A 52 1.24 -22.81 35.77
C VAL A 52 2.58 -22.78 36.52
N GLY A 53 3.13 -21.58 36.69
CA GLY A 53 4.43 -21.36 37.34
C GLY A 53 5.64 -21.50 36.41
N ALA A 54 5.45 -21.76 35.12
CA ALA A 54 6.52 -21.69 34.13
C ALA A 54 6.90 -20.24 33.81
N GLU A 55 8.19 -20.02 33.54
CA GLU A 55 8.71 -18.74 33.10
C GLU A 55 8.30 -18.47 31.65
N LEU A 56 7.78 -17.26 31.40
CA LEU A 56 7.41 -16.81 30.07
C LEU A 56 8.67 -16.48 29.26
N SER A 57 8.82 -17.09 28.10
CA SER A 57 9.90 -16.83 27.16
C SER A 57 9.37 -16.75 25.73
N ASP A 58 10.17 -16.17 24.84
CA ASP A 58 9.85 -16.03 23.41
C ASP A 58 9.56 -17.38 22.72
N TYR A 59 9.96 -18.49 23.33
CA TYR A 59 9.63 -19.83 22.85
C TYR A 59 8.12 -20.15 22.97
N TYR A 60 7.48 -19.66 24.03
CA TYR A 60 6.06 -19.95 24.32
C TYR A 60 5.10 -18.93 23.72
N MET A 61 5.61 -17.85 23.13
CA MET A 61 4.81 -16.70 22.74
C MET A 61 5.08 -16.34 21.29
N GLN A 62 4.02 -15.93 20.59
CA GLN A 62 4.13 -15.46 19.21
C GLN A 62 3.24 -14.23 19.01
N TRP A 63 3.71 -13.31 18.17
CA TRP A 63 2.94 -12.16 17.73
C TRP A 63 2.08 -12.56 16.55
N ILE A 64 0.78 -12.31 16.66
CA ILE A 64 -0.16 -12.51 15.56
C ILE A 64 -0.91 -11.22 15.25
N GLU A 65 -1.25 -11.03 14.00
CA GLU A 65 -2.14 -9.95 13.57
C GLU A 65 -3.57 -10.30 13.97
N TRP A 66 -4.26 -9.35 14.60
CA TRP A 66 -5.61 -9.52 15.07
C TRP A 66 -6.47 -8.29 14.73
N PRO A 67 -7.71 -8.49 14.26
CA PRO A 67 -8.58 -7.37 13.92
C PRO A 67 -8.96 -6.56 15.17
N GLU A 68 -8.82 -5.24 15.11
CA GLU A 68 -9.12 -4.34 16.23
C GLU A 68 -10.61 -4.37 16.62
N THR A 69 -11.49 -4.64 15.66
CA THR A 69 -12.94 -4.80 15.88
C THR A 69 -13.30 -5.93 16.85
N ALA A 70 -12.39 -6.88 17.06
CA ALA A 70 -12.60 -8.00 17.98
C ALA A 70 -12.14 -7.69 19.42
N LEU A 71 -11.35 -6.63 19.63
CA LEU A 71 -10.76 -6.30 20.94
C LEU A 71 -11.54 -5.23 21.71
N PHE A 72 -12.19 -4.30 21.00
CA PHE A 72 -12.93 -3.18 21.59
C PHE A 72 -14.36 -3.11 21.01
N PRO A 73 -15.37 -3.68 21.71
CA PRO A 73 -16.78 -3.53 21.33
C PRO A 73 -17.33 -2.11 21.58
#